data_AF-A0A1M3E5R0-F1
#
_entry.id   AF-A0A1M3E5R0-F1
#
_cell.length_a   1.000
_cell.length_b   1.000
_cell.length_c   1.000
_cell.angle_alpha   90.00
_cell.angle_beta   90.00
_cell.angle_gamma   90.00
#
_symmetry.space_group_name_H-M   'P 1'
#
loop_
_entity.id
_entity.type
_entity.pdbx_description
1 polymer ?
#
loop_
_entity_poly.entity_id
_entity_poly.type
_entity_poly.pdbx_seq_one_letter_code
_entity_poly.pdbx_strand_id
1 'polypeptide(L)'
;MRNHYFKKLWRHNKVLCLVIIVFMTVSTLLSKSVHNPYATVPLTPFYTWEMFSAPYIESDHTTAYELVCDGETLYQPAYLDHKKMFYTYTITKFDRYAQHNYTDDRYENYKGKLQRLHIDTAYAAVLSNAQEQILQYPAWLKSYLSRNLGRELKNIKVFKHYVHYDAQGIQHTDSSVKLLDI
;
A
#
# COMPACT_ATOMS: atom_id res chain seq x y z
N MET A 1 -26.76 7.82 32.73
CA MET A 1 -25.85 7.11 33.65
C MET A 1 -24.96 6.17 32.86
N ARG A 2 -23.64 6.38 32.91
CA ARG A 2 -22.64 5.70 32.06
C ARG A 2 -22.43 4.26 32.58
N ASN A 3 -23.07 3.29 31.94
CA ASN A 3 -22.94 1.87 32.26
C ASN A 3 -21.51 1.40 31.94
N HIS A 4 -20.62 1.38 32.94
CA HIS A 4 -19.24 0.90 32.75
C HIS A 4 -19.24 -0.60 32.44
N TYR A 5 -18.93 -0.95 31.19
CA TYR A 5 -18.81 -2.31 30.66
C TYR A 5 -18.00 -3.23 31.60
N PHE A 6 -16.81 -2.79 32.05
CA PHE A 6 -15.98 -3.56 32.98
C PHE A 6 -16.61 -3.80 34.34
N LYS A 7 -17.44 -2.86 34.84
CA LYS A 7 -18.16 -3.04 36.12
C LYS A 7 -19.26 -4.09 36.00
N LYS A 8 -19.95 -4.15 34.85
CA LYS A 8 -20.94 -5.21 34.57
C LYS A 8 -20.26 -6.56 34.36
N LEU A 9 -19.16 -6.58 33.61
CA LEU A 9 -18.39 -7.79 33.34
C LEU A 9 -17.77 -8.38 34.62
N TRP A 10 -17.20 -7.55 35.48
CA TRP A 10 -16.67 -7.98 36.78
C TRP A 10 -17.73 -8.64 37.66
N ARG A 11 -18.98 -8.16 37.61
CA ARG A 11 -20.08 -8.74 38.38
C ARG A 11 -20.52 -10.11 37.85
N HIS A 12 -20.44 -10.34 36.54
CA HIS A 12 -20.91 -11.58 35.91
C HIS A 12 -19.80 -12.63 35.75
N ASN A 13 -18.59 -12.22 35.39
CA ASN A 13 -17.46 -13.11 35.16
C ASN A 13 -16.13 -12.40 35.44
N LYS A 14 -15.63 -12.58 36.67
CA LYS A 14 -14.39 -11.96 37.16
C LYS A 14 -13.16 -12.45 36.40
N VAL A 15 -13.11 -13.73 36.05
CA VAL A 15 -11.99 -14.35 35.34
C VAL A 15 -11.86 -13.74 33.95
N LEU A 16 -12.96 -13.67 33.20
CA LEU A 16 -12.96 -13.04 31.88
C LEU A 16 -12.56 -11.56 31.95
N CYS A 17 -13.04 -10.83 32.97
CA CYS A 17 -12.67 -9.43 33.18
C CYS A 17 -11.15 -9.29 33.43
N LEU A 18 -10.57 -10.15 34.26
CA LEU A 18 -9.12 -10.17 34.52
C LEU A 18 -8.32 -10.51 33.27
N VAL A 19 -8.72 -11.52 32.50
CA VAL A 19 -8.05 -11.90 31.24
C VAL A 19 -8.02 -10.72 30.26
N ILE A 20 -9.12 -10.00 30.10
CA ILE A 20 -9.18 -8.84 29.21
C ILE A 20 -8.28 -7.71 29.72
N ILE A 21 -8.27 -7.44 31.02
CA ILE A 21 -7.39 -6.41 31.61
C ILE A 21 -5.91 -6.78 31.44
N VAL A 22 -5.55 -8.04 31.70
CA VAL A 22 -4.18 -8.54 31.52
C VAL A 22 -3.78 -8.45 30.05
N PHE A 23 -4.64 -8.90 29.14
CA PHE A 23 -4.39 -8.82 27.70
C PHE A 23 -4.17 -7.38 27.23
N MET A 24 -5.05 -6.44 27.62
CA MET A 24 -4.87 -5.01 27.30
C MET A 24 -3.55 -4.45 27.86
N THR A 25 -3.21 -4.80 29.10
CA THR A 25 -2.00 -4.31 29.77
C THR A 25 -0.75 -4.85 29.09
N VAL A 26 -0.67 -6.16 28.87
CA VAL A 26 0.46 -6.81 28.19
C VAL A 26 0.59 -6.29 26.76
N SER A 27 -0.51 -6.16 26.02
CA SER A 27 -0.49 -5.62 24.66
C SER A 27 0.01 -4.17 24.61
N THR A 28 -0.37 -3.34 25.59
CA THR A 28 0.09 -1.95 25.70
C THR A 28 1.57 -1.85 26.11
N LEU A 29 2.04 -2.75 26.98
CA LEU A 29 3.44 -2.80 27.38
C LEU A 29 4.32 -3.28 26.23
N LEU A 30 3.87 -4.30 25.48
CA LEU A 30 4.56 -4.80 24.31
C LEU A 30 4.59 -3.75 23.19
N SER A 31 3.49 -3.04 22.92
CA SER A 31 3.46 -2.01 21.87
C SER A 31 4.39 -0.81 22.14
N LYS A 32 4.76 -0.57 23.41
CA LYS A 32 5.70 0.48 23.82
C LYS A 32 7.15 0.00 23.98
N SER A 33 7.42 -1.30 23.83
CA SER A 33 8.78 -1.83 23.99
C SER A 33 9.66 -1.47 22.80
N VAL A 34 10.86 -0.94 23.09
CA VAL A 34 11.90 -0.58 22.09
C VAL A 34 12.41 -1.83 21.35
N HIS A 35 12.17 -3.03 21.90
CA HIS A 35 12.53 -4.31 21.32
C HIS A 35 11.35 -5.03 20.65
N ASN A 36 10.19 -4.40 20.50
CA ASN A 36 9.08 -4.99 19.77
C ASN A 36 9.22 -4.68 18.26
N PRO A 37 9.57 -5.68 17.42
CA PRO A 37 9.64 -5.49 15.97
C PRO A 37 8.28 -5.17 15.34
N TYR A 38 7.19 -5.28 16.10
CA TYR A 38 5.80 -5.02 15.70
C TYR A 38 5.19 -3.78 16.36
N ALA A 39 5.99 -2.83 16.88
CA ALA A 39 5.52 -1.61 17.54
C ALA A 39 4.52 -0.76 16.70
N THR A 40 4.37 -1.07 15.41
CA THR A 40 3.46 -0.42 14.46
C THR A 40 2.25 -1.26 14.05
N VAL A 41 2.08 -2.50 14.53
CA VAL A 41 0.90 -3.31 14.19
C VAL A 41 -0.21 -3.00 15.21
N PRO A 42 -1.31 -2.34 14.81
CA PRO A 42 -2.49 -2.24 15.66
C PRO A 42 -3.07 -3.65 15.84
N LEU A 43 -2.67 -4.33 16.91
CA LEU A 43 -3.24 -5.60 17.37
C LEU A 43 -4.65 -5.33 17.92
N THR A 44 -5.59 -5.00 17.04
CA THR A 44 -7.00 -5.16 17.37
C THR A 44 -7.40 -6.58 16.99
N PRO A 45 -8.12 -7.33 17.83
CA PRO A 45 -8.50 -8.71 17.54
C PRO A 45 -9.29 -8.82 16.22
N PHE A 46 -10.01 -7.76 15.84
CA PHE A 46 -10.70 -7.65 14.56
C PHE A 46 -9.76 -7.59 13.36
N TYR A 47 -8.65 -6.85 13.45
CA TYR A 47 -7.69 -6.71 12.34
C TYR A 47 -6.96 -8.02 12.03
N THR A 48 -6.52 -8.75 13.07
CA THR A 48 -5.95 -10.10 12.89
C THR A 48 -6.97 -11.08 12.33
N TRP A 49 -8.21 -11.05 12.82
CA TRP A 49 -9.23 -11.97 12.31
C TRP A 49 -9.54 -11.70 10.84
N GLU A 50 -9.75 -10.45 10.44
CA GLU A 50 -10.01 -10.08 9.04
C GLU A 50 -8.84 -10.47 8.13
N MET A 51 -7.59 -10.27 8.56
CA MET A 51 -6.39 -10.64 7.79
C MET A 51 -6.25 -12.16 7.58
N PHE A 52 -6.69 -12.98 8.53
CA PHE A 52 -6.64 -14.45 8.43
C PHE A 52 -7.96 -15.10 7.96
N SER A 53 -9.05 -14.33 7.86
CA SER A 53 -10.37 -14.83 7.42
C SER A 53 -10.76 -14.36 6.02
N ALA A 54 -10.01 -13.43 5.43
CA ALA A 54 -10.11 -13.17 4.01
C ALA A 54 -9.68 -14.44 3.25
N PRO A 55 -10.49 -14.91 2.27
CA PRO A 55 -10.08 -16.03 1.43
C PRO A 55 -8.75 -15.67 0.77
N TYR A 56 -7.76 -16.56 0.90
CA TYR A 56 -6.51 -16.42 0.15
C TYR A 56 -6.87 -16.49 -1.33
N ILE A 57 -6.75 -15.35 -2.01
CA ILE A 57 -6.91 -15.30 -3.46
C ILE A 57 -5.60 -15.86 -4.02
N GLU A 58 -5.63 -17.14 -4.39
CA GLU A 58 -4.52 -17.78 -5.10
C GLU A 58 -4.34 -17.06 -6.43
N SER A 59 -3.20 -16.40 -6.58
CA SER A 59 -2.79 -15.74 -7.82
C SER A 59 -1.65 -16.55 -8.39
N ASP A 60 -1.81 -17.05 -9.62
CA ASP A 60 -0.78 -17.85 -10.31
C ASP A 60 0.54 -17.09 -10.48
N HIS A 61 0.48 -15.76 -10.42
CA HIS A 61 1.64 -14.87 -10.51
C HIS A 61 1.47 -13.63 -9.63
N THR A 62 2.59 -13.08 -9.20
CA THR A 62 2.73 -11.76 -8.58
C THR A 62 3.38 -10.81 -9.59
N THR A 63 3.07 -9.53 -9.50
CA THR A 63 3.73 -8.50 -10.33
C THR A 63 4.91 -7.89 -9.57
N ALA A 64 6.08 -7.85 -10.21
CA ALA A 64 7.24 -7.08 -9.76
C ALA A 64 7.59 -6.00 -10.79
N TYR A 65 8.14 -4.87 -10.34
CA TYR A 65 8.58 -3.79 -11.23
C TYR A 65 10.08 -3.57 -11.10
N GLU A 66 10.76 -3.52 -12.24
CA GLU A 66 12.16 -3.11 -12.35
C GLU A 66 12.22 -1.70 -12.92
N LEU A 67 13.02 -0.85 -12.29
CA LEU A 67 13.33 0.50 -12.76
C LEU A 67 14.79 0.53 -13.19
N VAL A 68 15.06 0.89 -14.43
CA VAL A 68 16.42 1.03 -14.97
C VAL A 68 16.66 2.48 -15.36
N CYS A 69 17.68 3.11 -14.77
CA CYS A 69 18.07 4.49 -15.02
C CYS A 69 19.47 4.52 -15.63
N ASP A 70 19.62 5.05 -16.84
CA ASP A 70 20.90 5.13 -17.57
C ASP A 70 21.67 3.80 -17.68
N GLY A 71 20.94 2.68 -17.74
CA GLY A 71 21.52 1.34 -17.82
C GLY A 71 21.75 0.66 -16.46
N GLU A 72 21.49 1.35 -15.35
CA GLU A 72 21.63 0.82 -13.99
C GLU A 72 20.26 0.50 -13.39
N THR A 73 20.07 -0.71 -12.86
CA THR A 73 18.86 -1.08 -12.12
C THR A 73 18.83 -0.35 -10.77
N LEU A 74 17.75 0.40 -10.54
CA LEU A 74 17.51 1.13 -9.31
C LEU A 74 16.74 0.24 -8.34
N TYR A 75 17.47 -0.31 -7.36
CA TYR A 75 16.88 -1.14 -6.32
C TYR A 75 15.99 -0.33 -5.38
N GLN A 76 14.99 -1.00 -4.80
CA GLN A 76 14.11 -0.36 -3.83
C GLN A 76 14.95 0.28 -2.70
N PRO A 77 14.60 1.52 -2.31
CA PRO A 77 15.26 2.15 -1.17
C PRO A 77 15.04 1.30 0.07
N ALA A 78 16.03 1.23 0.96
CA ALA A 78 15.85 0.60 2.27
C ALA A 78 14.65 1.22 3.01
N TYR A 79 14.11 0.56 4.04
CA TYR A 79 12.96 1.10 4.78
C TYR A 79 13.19 2.53 5.32
N LEU A 80 14.43 2.95 5.60
CA LEU A 80 14.70 4.34 6.00
C LEU A 80 14.62 5.33 4.82
N ASP A 81 14.82 4.85 3.59
CA ASP A 81 14.78 5.61 2.36
C ASP A 81 13.42 5.55 1.65
N HIS A 82 12.54 4.59 1.99
CA HIS A 82 11.14 4.58 1.49
C HIS A 82 10.39 5.87 1.87
N LYS A 83 10.79 6.51 2.99
CA LYS A 83 10.26 7.83 3.41
C LYS A 83 10.74 8.97 2.51
N LYS A 84 11.80 8.76 1.73
CA LYS A 84 12.43 9.75 0.85
C LYS A 84 12.07 9.53 -0.62
N MET A 85 11.87 8.27 -1.03
CA MET A 85 11.57 7.90 -2.41
C MET A 85 10.22 7.19 -2.54
N PHE A 86 9.26 7.87 -3.19
CA PHE A 86 7.87 7.42 -3.33
C PHE A 86 7.55 6.68 -4.63
N TYR A 87 8.52 6.51 -5.54
CA TYR A 87 8.27 6.10 -6.92
C TYR A 87 7.68 4.68 -7.05
N THR A 88 7.93 3.80 -6.09
CA THR A 88 7.46 2.40 -6.12
C THR A 88 5.93 2.30 -6.19
N TYR A 89 5.24 3.10 -5.36
CA TYR A 89 3.78 3.14 -5.36
C TYR A 89 3.20 3.84 -6.59
N THR A 90 3.94 4.78 -7.18
CA THR A 90 3.45 5.54 -8.32
C THR A 90 3.54 4.74 -9.62
N ILE A 91 4.56 3.87 -9.78
CA ILE A 91 4.68 2.97 -10.94
C ILE A 91 3.48 2.03 -11.01
N THR A 92 3.15 1.38 -9.89
CA THR A 92 2.01 0.45 -9.83
C THR A 92 0.69 1.15 -10.16
N LYS A 93 0.53 2.39 -9.69
CA LYS A 93 -0.66 3.19 -9.97
C LYS A 93 -0.74 3.60 -11.44
N PHE A 94 0.38 3.97 -12.06
CA PHE A 94 0.43 4.27 -13.48
C PHE A 94 0.15 3.05 -14.35
N ASP A 95 0.68 1.86 -14.03
CA ASP A 95 0.36 0.61 -14.74
C ASP A 95 -1.15 0.33 -14.73
N ARG A 96 -1.81 0.48 -13.58
CA ARG A 96 -3.27 0.37 -13.48
C ARG A 96 -3.98 1.36 -14.41
N TYR A 97 -3.54 2.62 -14.44
CA TYR A 97 -4.12 3.59 -15.36
C TYR A 97 -3.90 3.22 -16.83
N ALA A 98 -2.71 2.74 -17.20
CA ALA A 98 -2.43 2.29 -18.56
C ALA A 98 -3.35 1.14 -19.00
N GLN A 99 -3.69 0.22 -18.09
CA GLN A 99 -4.64 -0.87 -18.35
C GLN A 99 -6.10 -0.39 -18.51
N HIS A 100 -6.42 0.80 -18.01
CA HIS A 100 -7.74 1.41 -18.06
C HIS A 100 -7.78 2.66 -18.95
N ASN A 101 -7.07 2.64 -20.09
CA ASN A 101 -7.06 3.74 -21.07
C ASN A 101 -6.67 5.10 -20.47
N TYR A 102 -5.79 5.09 -19.47
CA TYR A 102 -5.34 6.28 -18.72
C TYR A 102 -6.47 7.03 -18.01
N THR A 103 -7.47 6.30 -17.49
CA THR A 103 -8.58 6.86 -16.70
C THR A 103 -8.41 6.56 -15.21
N ASP A 104 -8.78 7.51 -14.35
CA ASP A 104 -8.78 7.32 -12.90
C ASP A 104 -10.09 6.70 -12.43
N ASP A 105 -10.08 5.38 -12.22
CA ASP A 105 -11.21 4.59 -11.72
C ASP A 105 -11.73 5.03 -10.34
N ARG A 106 -10.97 5.86 -9.63
CA ARG A 106 -11.39 6.45 -8.35
C ARG A 106 -12.40 7.57 -8.50
N TYR A 107 -12.52 8.20 -9.67
CA TYR A 107 -13.46 9.30 -9.88
C TYR A 107 -14.89 8.89 -9.52
N GLU A 108 -15.39 7.79 -10.10
CA GLU A 108 -16.74 7.29 -9.83
C GLU A 108 -16.88 6.82 -8.37
N ASN A 109 -15.83 6.26 -7.77
CA ASN A 109 -15.81 5.89 -6.35
C ASN A 109 -15.99 7.11 -5.44
N TYR A 110 -15.23 8.19 -5.68
CA TYR A 110 -15.34 9.42 -4.92
C TYR A 110 -16.68 10.11 -5.15
N LYS A 111 -17.14 10.16 -6.40
CA LYS A 111 -18.46 10.71 -6.75
C LYS A 111 -19.58 10.02 -5.98
N GLY A 112 -19.60 8.68 -5.96
CA GLY A 112 -20.58 7.91 -5.19
C GLY A 112 -20.49 8.14 -3.68
N LYS A 113 -19.27 8.27 -3.13
CA LYS A 113 -19.07 8.62 -1.70
C LYS A 113 -19.55 10.02 -1.37
N LEU A 114 -19.20 11.02 -2.18
CA LEU A 114 -19.60 12.42 -1.98
C LEU A 114 -21.12 12.56 -2.08
N GLN A 115 -21.76 11.89 -3.05
CA GLN A 115 -23.21 11.85 -3.19
C GLN A 115 -23.89 11.28 -1.93
N ARG A 116 -23.38 10.17 -1.38
CA ARG A 116 -23.88 9.58 -0.14
C ARG A 116 -23.69 10.47 1.09
N LEU A 117 -22.67 11.32 1.08
CA LEU A 117 -22.36 12.25 2.17
C LEU A 117 -23.04 13.62 1.99
N HIS A 118 -23.83 13.81 0.92
CA HIS A 118 -24.42 15.10 0.57
C HIS A 118 -23.39 16.22 0.41
N ILE A 119 -22.20 15.87 -0.09
CA ILE A 119 -21.12 16.81 -0.46
C ILE A 119 -21.16 17.02 -1.97
N ASP A 120 -20.80 18.22 -2.44
CA ASP A 120 -20.72 18.52 -3.88
C ASP A 120 -19.83 17.49 -4.61
N THR A 121 -20.43 16.83 -5.59
CA THR A 121 -19.75 15.81 -6.40
C THR A 121 -18.66 16.37 -7.29
N ALA A 122 -18.61 17.69 -7.53
CA ALA A 122 -17.52 18.34 -8.26
C ALA A 122 -16.16 18.10 -7.59
N TYR A 123 -16.12 17.91 -6.27
CA TYR A 123 -14.90 17.54 -5.56
C TYR A 123 -14.30 16.20 -6.00
N ALA A 124 -15.08 15.30 -6.63
CA ALA A 124 -14.55 14.06 -7.16
C ALA A 124 -13.43 14.32 -8.19
N ALA A 125 -13.58 15.35 -9.03
CA ALA A 125 -12.58 15.74 -10.01
C ALA A 125 -11.28 16.23 -9.37
N VAL A 126 -11.35 16.85 -8.19
CA VAL A 126 -10.18 17.32 -7.41
C VAL A 126 -9.46 16.16 -6.72
N LEU A 127 -10.21 15.11 -6.34
CA LEU A 127 -9.68 13.93 -5.64
C LEU A 127 -9.14 12.85 -6.59
N SER A 128 -9.46 12.96 -7.88
CA SER A 128 -9.00 12.08 -8.96
C SER A 128 -7.97 12.77 -9.86
N ASN A 129 -7.24 11.97 -10.65
CA ASN A 129 -6.30 12.47 -11.65
C ASN A 129 -7.02 12.61 -12.98
N ALA A 130 -6.85 13.76 -13.65
CA ALA A 130 -7.28 13.91 -15.03
C ALA A 130 -6.37 13.09 -15.96
N GLN A 131 -6.89 12.63 -17.10
CA GLN A 131 -6.12 11.85 -18.07
C GLN A 131 -4.84 12.57 -18.52
N GLU A 132 -4.93 13.87 -18.78
CA GLU A 132 -3.78 14.71 -19.15
C GLU A 132 -2.68 14.69 -18.09
N GLN A 133 -3.04 14.67 -16.81
CA GLN A 133 -2.09 14.59 -15.69
C GLN A 133 -1.47 13.20 -15.58
N ILE A 134 -2.25 12.15 -15.82
CA ILE A 134 -1.76 10.76 -15.84
C ILE A 134 -0.72 10.61 -16.96
N LEU A 135 -0.98 11.16 -18.14
CA LEU A 135 -0.05 11.09 -19.28
C LEU A 135 1.26 11.85 -19.06
N GLN A 136 1.31 12.79 -18.11
CA GLN A 136 2.54 13.48 -17.71
C GLN A 136 3.41 12.66 -16.75
N TYR A 137 2.92 11.53 -16.24
CA TYR A 137 3.63 10.69 -15.27
C TYR A 137 5.06 10.30 -15.70
N PRO A 138 5.33 9.89 -16.95
CA PRO A 138 6.68 9.56 -17.39
C PRO A 138 7.68 10.70 -17.18
N ALA A 139 7.32 11.91 -17.63
CA ALA A 139 8.16 13.10 -17.50
C ALA A 139 8.33 13.48 -16.02
N TRP A 140 7.26 13.37 -15.23
CA TRP A 140 7.32 13.57 -13.78
C TRP A 140 8.28 12.58 -13.11
N LEU A 141 8.22 11.30 -13.45
CA LEU A 141 9.08 10.26 -12.87
C LEU A 141 10.56 10.54 -13.16
N LYS A 142 10.88 10.96 -14.40
CA LYS A 142 12.23 11.36 -14.80
C LYS A 142 12.74 12.58 -14.03
N SER A 143 11.92 13.60 -13.90
CA SER A 143 12.25 14.81 -13.12
C SER A 143 12.40 14.50 -11.63
N TYR A 144 11.53 13.64 -11.09
CA TYR A 144 11.55 13.23 -9.69
C TYR A 144 12.82 12.44 -9.37
N LEU A 145 13.14 11.42 -10.16
CA LEU A 145 14.33 10.60 -9.95
C LEU A 145 15.62 11.40 -10.17
N SER A 146 15.68 12.25 -11.21
CA SER A 146 16.83 13.13 -11.42
C SER A 146 17.13 14.01 -10.20
N ARG A 147 16.08 14.58 -9.59
CA ARG A 147 16.22 15.39 -8.36
C ARG A 147 16.67 14.57 -7.15
N ASN A 148 16.11 13.39 -6.96
CA ASN A 148 16.45 12.54 -5.81
C ASN A 148 17.85 11.92 -5.92
N LEU A 149 18.33 11.69 -7.15
CA LEU A 149 19.67 11.13 -7.40
C LEU A 149 20.75 12.22 -7.55
N GLY A 150 20.36 13.49 -7.59
CA GLY A 150 21.30 14.62 -7.74
C GLY A 150 22.01 14.66 -9.09
N ARG A 151 21.48 13.98 -10.12
CA ARG A 151 22.00 13.96 -11.48
C ARG A 151 20.87 13.99 -12.50
N GLU A 152 21.11 14.58 -13.66
CA GLU A 152 20.16 14.51 -14.77
C GLU A 152 20.19 13.11 -15.40
N LEU A 153 19.04 12.43 -15.39
CA LEU A 153 18.90 11.11 -16.03
C LEU A 153 18.61 11.26 -17.51
N LYS A 154 19.32 10.51 -18.35
CA LYS A 154 19.11 10.53 -19.82
C LYS A 154 17.99 9.60 -20.21
N ASN A 155 18.00 8.38 -19.69
CA ASN A 155 17.04 7.33 -20.03
C ASN A 155 16.47 6.66 -18.78
N ILE A 156 15.17 6.39 -18.80
CA ILE A 156 14.46 5.63 -17.78
C ILE A 156 13.60 4.57 -18.46
N LYS A 157 13.77 3.33 -18.00
CA LYS A 157 12.96 2.19 -18.41
C LYS A 157 12.28 1.61 -17.20
N VAL A 158 11.02 1.22 -17.37
CA VAL A 158 10.29 0.45 -16.36
C VAL A 158 9.84 -0.85 -16.98
N PHE A 159 10.23 -1.96 -16.37
CA PHE A 159 9.77 -3.29 -16.74
C PHE A 159 8.81 -3.81 -15.68
N LYS A 160 7.75 -4.46 -16.15
CA LYS A 160 6.79 -5.21 -15.36
C LYS A 160 7.08 -6.69 -15.55
N HIS A 161 7.41 -7.38 -14.48
CA HIS A 161 7.66 -8.82 -14.45
C HIS A 161 6.48 -9.54 -13.82
N TYR A 162 6.03 -10.60 -14.47
CA TYR A 162 5.09 -11.56 -13.90
C TYR A 162 5.93 -12.69 -13.31
N VAL A 163 5.85 -12.87 -12.00
CA VAL A 163 6.71 -13.81 -11.26
C VAL A 163 5.87 -14.79 -10.46
N HIS A 164 6.32 -16.03 -10.37
CA HIS A 164 5.75 -17.03 -9.46
C HIS A 164 6.85 -17.64 -8.60
N TYR A 165 6.44 -18.37 -7.56
CA TYR A 165 7.33 -19.13 -6.71
C TYR A 165 7.04 -20.61 -6.87
N ASP A 166 8.06 -21.43 -7.06
CA ASP A 166 7.90 -22.88 -7.13
C ASP A 166 7.67 -23.49 -5.73
N ALA A 167 7.50 -24.80 -5.68
CA ALA A 167 7.27 -25.54 -4.43
C ALA A 167 8.45 -25.45 -3.44
N GLN A 168 9.63 -25.02 -3.90
CA GLN A 168 10.82 -24.80 -3.08
C GLN A 168 10.96 -23.33 -2.65
N GLY A 169 10.05 -22.45 -3.08
CA GLY A 169 10.08 -21.02 -2.81
C GLY A 169 11.10 -20.26 -3.67
N ILE A 170 11.55 -20.82 -4.79
CA ILE A 170 12.43 -20.13 -5.73
C ILE A 170 11.56 -19.29 -6.67
N GLN A 171 11.95 -18.02 -6.85
CA GLN A 171 11.26 -17.09 -7.74
C GLN A 171 11.63 -17.38 -9.21
N HIS A 172 10.61 -17.46 -10.06
CA HIS A 172 10.73 -17.56 -11.51
C HIS A 172 10.02 -16.39 -12.17
N THR A 173 10.54 -15.92 -13.32
CA THR A 173 9.92 -14.86 -14.12
C THR A 173 9.26 -15.48 -15.35
N ASP A 174 7.94 -15.43 -15.41
CA ASP A 174 7.16 -15.99 -16.53
C ASP A 174 7.26 -15.12 -17.78
N SER A 175 7.15 -13.81 -17.59
CA SER A 175 7.24 -12.84 -18.69
C SER A 175 7.60 -11.46 -18.17
N SER A 176 8.07 -10.61 -19.09
CA SER A 176 8.43 -9.22 -18.82
C SER A 176 7.87 -8.31 -19.89
N VAL A 177 7.22 -7.22 -19.48
CA VAL A 177 6.64 -6.21 -20.37
C VAL A 177 7.31 -4.88 -20.08
N LYS A 178 7.73 -4.17 -21.13
CA LYS A 178 8.25 -2.82 -21.00
C LYS A 178 7.09 -1.84 -20.85
N LEU A 179 6.92 -1.29 -19.65
CA LEU A 179 5.88 -0.32 -19.30
C LEU A 179 6.27 1.11 -19.72
N LEU A 180 7.56 1.44 -19.67
CA LEU A 180 8.07 2.78 -19.98
C LEU A 180 9.46 2.73 -20.62
N ASP A 181 9.74 3.66 -21.55
CA ASP A 181 11.05 3.89 -22.18
C ASP A 181 11.15 5.37 -22.64
N ILE A 182 11.82 6.23 -21.86
CA ILE A 182 11.91 7.70 -22.05
C ILE A 182 13.27 8.28 -21.65
#